data_AF-A0AAD4KY88-F1
#
_entry.id   AF-A0AAD4KY88-F1
#
_cell.length_a   1.000
_cell.length_b   1.000
_cell.length_c   1.000
_cell.angle_alpha   90.00
_cell.angle_beta   90.00
_cell.angle_gamma   90.00
#
_symmetry.space_group_name_H-M   'P 1'
#
loop_
_entity.id
_entity.type
_entity.pdbx_description
1 polymer ?
#
loop_
_entity_poly.entity_id
_entity_poly.type
_entity_poly.pdbx_seq_one_letter_code
_entity_poly.pdbx_strand_id
1 'polypeptide(L)'
;MASRENGTPRRDEDEVCPICKSSRYLNPDMRFLINPECYHKMCESCVDRIFSSGPNACPVIGCKKTLRKNRFRTQTFEDIGVEREVDIRKRVMRILNRREDEFDSKLDWDNFLEQRETMIMNLVTGVDIAKTEANLRKYETSNLDSIRANQARESQEASSFLEQQSFEQEQARLRRQAAREEYEKEHNELLAGRESFLSRLAAGTADDATNLAREGQKILLKKSSARRSEEDRLRQKQAALRGESKKSALGKTALLSGAGDSDVEPSLIKGLKKVSIPEPEKPYDPFGGLDLGKKDYYVLKDHYPSQWLEEARKNTTMAAGGFDIKEYYSRTLFEAFAGLGCFIDEEVAKRGGASETFGMRKGIATQGAAQQAVTGKPAEDIF
;
A
#
# COMPACT_ATOMS: atom_id res chain seq x y z
N MET A 1 14.88 43.33 -20.20
CA MET A 1 14.60 43.13 -21.64
C MET A 1 13.59 42.01 -21.75
N ALA A 2 12.31 42.36 -21.87
CA ALA A 2 11.20 41.43 -22.01
C ALA A 2 10.48 41.77 -23.32
N SER A 3 10.51 40.85 -24.28
CA SER A 3 9.95 40.89 -25.65
C SER A 3 10.70 39.81 -26.45
N ARG A 4 10.13 38.80 -27.12
CA ARG A 4 8.92 38.69 -27.94
C ARG A 4 8.67 37.21 -28.28
N GLU A 5 7.42 36.76 -28.23
CA GLU A 5 6.57 36.33 -29.38
C GLU A 5 6.81 34.91 -29.89
N ASN A 6 5.91 34.00 -29.48
CA ASN A 6 5.35 32.94 -30.33
C ASN A 6 4.00 32.55 -29.72
N GLY A 7 3.00 33.41 -29.93
CA GLY A 7 1.61 33.13 -29.60
C GLY A 7 0.84 33.03 -30.90
N THR A 8 0.37 31.83 -31.22
CA THR A 8 -0.79 31.64 -32.11
C THR A 8 -1.88 32.64 -31.69
N PRO A 9 -2.67 33.20 -32.63
CA PRO A 9 -3.80 34.04 -32.26
C PRO A 9 -4.75 33.16 -31.44
N ARG A 10 -4.75 33.36 -30.12
CA ARG A 10 -5.68 32.69 -29.23
C ARG A 10 -7.08 33.11 -29.64
N ARG A 11 -7.99 32.15 -29.74
CA ARG A 11 -9.42 32.37 -29.95
C ARG A 11 -10.07 32.97 -28.69
N ASP A 12 -9.43 33.96 -28.08
CA ASP A 12 -9.84 34.65 -26.86
C ASP A 12 -10.83 35.80 -27.15
N GLU A 13 -11.14 36.06 -28.42
CA GLU A 13 -11.93 37.22 -28.85
C GLU A 13 -13.45 37.05 -28.66
N ASP A 14 -13.92 35.82 -28.39
CA ASP A 14 -15.36 35.50 -28.31
C ASP A 14 -15.90 35.30 -26.88
N GLU A 15 -15.07 35.47 -25.83
CA GLU A 15 -15.54 35.38 -24.45
C GLU A 15 -16.28 36.67 -24.03
N VAL A 16 -17.53 36.76 -24.47
CA VAL A 16 -18.45 37.85 -24.16
C VAL A 16 -19.45 37.39 -23.11
N CYS A 17 -19.61 38.17 -22.04
CA CYS A 17 -20.67 37.86 -21.08
C CYS A 17 -22.06 38.12 -21.71
N PRO A 18 -23.01 37.18 -21.65
CA PRO A 18 -24.33 37.34 -22.28
C PRO A 18 -25.19 38.46 -21.68
N ILE A 19 -24.84 38.96 -20.49
CA ILE A 19 -25.67 39.90 -19.71
C ILE A 19 -25.14 41.33 -19.84
N CYS A 20 -23.85 41.54 -19.56
CA CYS A 20 -23.23 42.86 -19.66
C CYS A 20 -22.53 43.11 -21.00
N LYS A 21 -22.39 42.09 -21.86
CA LYS A 21 -21.69 42.14 -23.14
C LYS A 21 -20.25 42.66 -23.06
N SER A 22 -19.66 42.73 -21.87
CA SER A 22 -18.27 43.10 -21.68
C SER A 22 -17.38 41.92 -22.07
N SER A 23 -16.43 42.15 -22.95
CA SER A 23 -15.42 41.17 -23.35
C SER A 23 -14.23 41.18 -22.40
N ARG A 24 -13.49 40.07 -22.38
CA ARG A 24 -12.21 39.93 -21.66
C ARG A 24 -11.15 40.95 -22.11
N TYR A 25 -11.25 41.41 -23.36
CA TYR A 25 -10.32 42.37 -23.95
C TYR A 25 -10.33 43.73 -23.23
N LEU A 26 -11.51 44.19 -22.78
CA LEU A 26 -11.64 45.52 -22.17
C LEU A 26 -11.21 45.56 -20.70
N ASN A 27 -11.33 44.43 -19.99
CA ASN A 27 -10.86 44.29 -18.61
C ASN A 27 -10.22 42.90 -18.43
N PRO A 28 -8.87 42.79 -18.46
CA PRO A 28 -8.17 41.50 -18.39
C PRO A 28 -8.31 40.79 -17.04
N ASP A 29 -8.72 41.52 -15.99
CA ASP A 29 -8.90 40.98 -14.64
C ASP A 29 -10.29 40.38 -14.39
N MET A 30 -11.25 40.53 -15.33
CA MET A 30 -12.57 39.92 -15.17
C MET A 30 -12.48 38.41 -15.30
N ARG A 31 -12.89 37.68 -14.27
CA ARG A 31 -12.97 36.22 -14.32
C ARG A 31 -14.36 35.81 -14.76
N PHE A 32 -14.41 34.79 -15.61
CA PHE A 32 -15.65 34.12 -15.95
C PHE A 32 -15.86 32.93 -15.02
N LEU A 33 -17.07 32.86 -14.50
CA LEU A 33 -17.56 31.79 -13.65
C LEU A 33 -18.52 30.90 -14.45
N ILE A 34 -18.50 29.61 -14.13
CA ILE A 34 -19.41 28.61 -14.67
C ILE A 34 -20.10 27.89 -13.52
N ASN A 35 -21.34 27.49 -13.74
CA ASN A 35 -22.07 26.59 -12.86
C ASN A 35 -22.13 25.18 -13.47
N PRO A 36 -21.82 24.11 -12.71
CA PRO A 36 -21.84 22.73 -13.21
C PRO A 36 -23.22 22.24 -13.66
N GLU A 37 -24.31 22.96 -13.35
CA GLU A 37 -25.66 22.56 -13.76
C GLU A 37 -26.08 23.11 -15.12
N CYS A 38 -25.76 24.37 -15.45
CA CYS A 38 -26.17 25.02 -16.72
C CYS A 38 -25.01 25.15 -17.72
N TYR A 39 -23.73 25.05 -17.30
CA TYR A 39 -22.57 25.23 -18.17
C TYR A 39 -22.60 26.54 -19.00
N HIS A 40 -23.09 27.64 -18.40
CA HIS A 40 -23.10 28.96 -19.04
C HIS A 40 -22.04 29.88 -18.42
N LYS A 41 -21.29 30.58 -19.27
CA LYS A 41 -20.23 31.52 -18.88
C LYS A 41 -20.86 32.84 -18.43
N MET A 42 -20.53 33.31 -17.23
CA MET A 42 -20.97 34.62 -16.70
C MET A 42 -19.82 35.37 -16.04
N CYS A 43 -19.88 36.70 -16.05
CA CYS A 43 -18.88 37.54 -15.41
C CYS A 43 -19.07 37.59 -13.88
N GLU A 44 -18.00 37.76 -13.09
CA GLU A 44 -18.06 37.91 -11.63
C GLU A 44 -19.09 38.95 -11.17
N SER A 45 -19.06 40.15 -11.77
CA SER A 45 -19.99 41.24 -11.40
C SER A 45 -21.45 40.92 -11.74
N CYS A 46 -21.69 40.13 -12.78
CA CYS A 46 -23.00 39.67 -13.20
C CYS A 46 -23.54 38.62 -12.22
N VAL A 47 -22.68 37.68 -11.82
CA VAL A 47 -23.01 36.64 -10.84
C VAL A 47 -23.32 37.28 -9.49
N ASP A 48 -22.49 38.21 -9.04
CA ASP A 48 -22.71 38.91 -7.78
C ASP A 48 -24.01 39.70 -7.79
N ARG A 49 -24.31 40.45 -8.87
CA ARG A 49 -25.55 41.23 -8.93
C ARG A 49 -26.82 40.36 -8.91
N ILE A 50 -26.84 39.28 -9.69
CA ILE A 50 -28.07 38.48 -9.93
C ILE A 50 -28.31 37.47 -8.81
N PHE A 51 -27.25 36.90 -8.23
CA PHE A 51 -27.37 35.86 -7.21
C PHE A 51 -27.18 36.39 -5.78
N SER A 52 -26.93 37.69 -5.58
CA SER A 52 -26.97 38.29 -4.23
C SER A 52 -28.38 38.40 -3.66
N SER A 53 -29.40 38.54 -4.50
CA SER A 53 -30.80 38.58 -4.09
C SER A 53 -31.39 37.21 -3.70
N GLY A 54 -30.60 36.13 -3.79
CA GLY A 54 -31.04 34.76 -3.51
C GLY A 54 -30.88 33.81 -4.70
N PRO A 55 -31.33 32.54 -4.56
CA PRO A 55 -31.26 31.56 -5.63
C PRO A 55 -32.19 31.94 -6.77
N ASN A 56 -31.61 32.37 -7.88
CA ASN A 56 -32.33 32.77 -9.09
C ASN A 56 -32.08 31.77 -10.24
N ALA A 57 -32.95 31.78 -11.24
CA ALA A 57 -32.72 30.99 -12.45
C ALA A 57 -31.60 31.61 -13.30
N CYS A 58 -30.93 30.77 -14.09
CA CYS A 58 -29.98 31.24 -15.08
C CYS A 58 -30.68 32.19 -16.09
N PRO A 59 -30.13 33.38 -16.38
CA PRO A 59 -30.75 34.37 -17.27
C PRO A 59 -30.50 34.10 -18.76
N VAL A 60 -29.86 32.98 -19.11
CA VAL A 60 -29.61 32.60 -20.49
C VAL A 60 -30.87 32.03 -21.11
N ILE A 61 -31.21 32.52 -22.31
CA ILE A 61 -32.39 32.10 -23.07
C ILE A 61 -32.32 30.58 -23.28
N GLY A 62 -33.26 29.85 -22.70
CA GLY A 62 -33.34 28.39 -22.78
C GLY A 62 -32.85 27.62 -21.54
N CYS A 63 -32.12 28.22 -20.58
CA CYS A 63 -31.85 27.58 -19.29
C CYS A 63 -32.85 28.05 -18.23
N LYS A 64 -33.62 27.13 -17.65
CA LYS A 64 -34.51 27.41 -16.49
C LYS A 64 -34.00 26.84 -15.17
N LYS A 65 -32.74 26.39 -15.12
CA LYS A 65 -32.20 25.77 -13.90
C LYS A 65 -31.93 26.84 -12.83
N THR A 66 -32.33 26.55 -11.61
CA THR A 66 -32.12 27.41 -10.43
C THR A 66 -30.69 27.26 -9.93
N LEU A 67 -29.94 28.35 -9.88
CA LEU A 67 -28.52 28.36 -9.53
C LEU A 67 -28.27 29.06 -8.18
N ARG A 68 -27.25 28.62 -7.46
CA ARG A 68 -26.79 29.22 -6.19
C ARG A 68 -25.41 29.84 -6.36
N LYS A 69 -25.15 30.96 -5.66
CA LYS A 69 -23.87 31.68 -5.71
C LYS A 69 -22.64 30.80 -5.41
N ASN A 70 -22.72 29.97 -4.37
CA ASN A 70 -21.58 29.15 -3.92
C ASN A 70 -21.21 28.00 -4.89
N ARG A 71 -22.08 27.69 -5.87
CA ARG A 71 -21.83 26.64 -6.86
C ARG A 71 -21.18 27.17 -8.14
N PHE A 72 -20.88 28.46 -8.21
CA PHE A 72 -20.08 29.01 -9.30
C PHE A 72 -18.60 28.70 -9.09
N ARG A 73 -17.93 28.24 -10.14
CA ARG A 73 -16.51 27.88 -10.18
C ARG A 73 -15.83 28.62 -11.31
N THR A 74 -14.56 28.97 -11.15
CA THR A 74 -13.75 29.56 -12.22
C THR A 74 -13.48 28.53 -13.32
N GLN A 75 -13.54 28.96 -14.57
CA GLN A 75 -13.21 28.12 -15.72
C GLN A 75 -11.75 27.69 -15.62
N THR A 76 -11.53 26.38 -15.76
CA THR A 76 -10.17 25.82 -15.87
C THR A 76 -9.81 25.53 -17.32
N PHE A 77 -10.81 25.30 -18.17
CA PHE A 77 -10.62 24.99 -19.58
C PHE A 77 -11.42 25.96 -20.45
N GLU A 78 -10.93 26.20 -21.68
CA GLU A 78 -11.56 27.11 -22.64
C GLU A 78 -12.87 26.52 -23.21
N ASP A 79 -12.91 25.19 -23.40
CA ASP A 79 -14.03 24.46 -23.97
C ASP A 79 -15.01 23.93 -22.89
N ILE A 80 -16.28 24.27 -23.07
CA ILE A 80 -17.39 23.85 -22.21
C ILE A 80 -17.66 22.34 -22.30
N GLY A 81 -17.39 21.72 -23.45
CA GLY A 81 -17.56 20.28 -23.66
C GLY A 81 -16.60 19.50 -22.77
N VAL A 82 -15.35 19.92 -22.74
CA VAL A 82 -14.30 19.33 -21.91
C VAL A 82 -14.59 19.53 -20.43
N GLU A 83 -15.07 20.69 -20.00
CA GLU A 83 -15.44 20.89 -18.58
C GLU A 83 -16.58 19.94 -18.16
N ARG A 84 -17.61 19.79 -18.99
CA ARG A 84 -18.70 18.84 -18.74
C ARG A 84 -18.18 17.41 -18.62
N GLU A 85 -17.31 17.01 -19.53
CA GLU A 85 -16.70 15.68 -19.51
C GLU A 85 -15.86 15.46 -18.26
N VAL A 86 -15.03 16.43 -17.87
CA VAL A 86 -14.18 16.35 -16.68
C VAL A 86 -15.04 16.24 -15.41
N ASP A 87 -16.15 16.98 -15.32
CA ASP A 87 -17.05 16.93 -14.17
C ASP A 87 -17.81 15.59 -14.11
N ILE A 88 -18.28 15.07 -15.24
CA ILE A 88 -18.88 13.72 -15.33
C ILE A 88 -17.86 12.66 -14.94
N ARG A 89 -16.64 12.72 -15.50
CA ARG A 89 -15.56 11.78 -15.22
C ARG A 89 -15.19 11.81 -13.73
N LYS A 90 -15.05 12.99 -13.13
CA LYS A 90 -14.78 13.13 -11.68
C LYS A 90 -15.91 12.56 -10.82
N ARG A 91 -17.17 12.77 -11.22
CA ARG A 91 -18.32 12.20 -10.52
C ARG A 91 -18.30 10.67 -10.60
N VAL A 92 -18.10 10.10 -11.78
CA VAL A 92 -18.08 8.66 -12.00
C VAL A 92 -16.87 8.01 -11.32
N MET A 93 -15.67 8.61 -11.41
CA MET A 93 -14.46 8.14 -10.72
C MET A 93 -14.60 8.14 -9.20
N ARG A 94 -15.31 9.13 -8.63
CA ARG A 94 -15.58 9.18 -7.18
C ARG A 94 -16.48 8.04 -6.71
N ILE A 95 -17.44 7.63 -7.56
CA ILE A 95 -18.35 6.51 -7.28
C ILE A 95 -17.61 5.18 -7.53
N LEU A 96 -16.93 5.02 -8.66
CA LEU A 96 -16.20 3.82 -9.07
C LEU A 96 -14.72 3.88 -8.63
N ASN A 97 -14.48 4.07 -7.34
CA ASN A 97 -13.15 4.27 -6.75
C ASN A 97 -12.47 2.96 -6.30
N ARG A 98 -12.59 1.89 -7.09
CA ARG A 98 -11.90 0.62 -6.81
C ARG A 98 -10.45 0.68 -7.30
N ARG A 99 -9.55 0.00 -6.57
CA ARG A 99 -8.12 -0.08 -6.88
C ARG A 99 -7.80 -1.43 -7.51
N GLU A 100 -6.72 -1.50 -8.31
CA GLU A 100 -6.23 -2.76 -8.90
C GLU A 100 -5.98 -3.84 -7.85
N ASP A 101 -5.53 -3.44 -6.66
CA ASP A 101 -5.29 -4.33 -5.53
C ASP A 101 -6.54 -5.12 -5.10
N GLU A 102 -7.75 -4.63 -5.39
CA GLU A 102 -9.01 -5.29 -5.04
C GLU A 102 -9.45 -6.33 -6.07
N PHE A 103 -8.68 -6.58 -7.13
CA PHE A 103 -9.04 -7.55 -8.17
C PHE A 103 -8.12 -8.77 -8.15
N ASP A 104 -8.69 -9.96 -8.36
CA ASP A 104 -7.96 -11.22 -8.42
C ASP A 104 -7.10 -11.32 -9.69
N SER A 105 -7.65 -10.84 -10.81
CA SER A 105 -7.04 -10.88 -12.12
C SER A 105 -6.89 -9.49 -12.73
N LYS A 106 -5.77 -9.26 -13.40
CA LYS A 106 -5.54 -8.04 -14.18
C LYS A 106 -6.59 -7.86 -15.30
N LEU A 107 -7.05 -8.96 -15.90
CA LEU A 107 -8.06 -8.91 -16.96
C LEU A 107 -9.42 -8.40 -16.45
N ASP A 108 -9.76 -8.73 -15.20
CA ASP A 108 -10.98 -8.23 -14.56
C ASP A 108 -10.88 -6.74 -14.22
N TRP A 109 -9.68 -6.29 -13.83
CA TRP A 109 -9.38 -4.85 -13.68
C TRP A 109 -9.51 -4.10 -15.00
N ASP A 110 -8.91 -4.61 -16.09
CA ASP A 110 -9.00 -3.97 -17.41
C ASP A 110 -10.46 -3.93 -17.91
N ASN A 111 -11.22 -5.02 -17.74
CA ASN A 111 -12.66 -5.04 -18.04
C ASN A 111 -13.46 -4.02 -17.22
N PHE A 112 -13.11 -3.81 -15.95
CA PHE A 112 -13.74 -2.80 -15.10
C PHE A 112 -13.43 -1.38 -15.57
N LEU A 113 -12.19 -1.11 -15.99
CA LEU A 113 -11.80 0.18 -16.57
C LEU A 113 -12.58 0.46 -17.86
N GLU A 114 -12.71 -0.52 -18.75
CA GLU A 114 -13.51 -0.39 -19.98
C GLU A 114 -14.99 -0.13 -19.68
N GLN A 115 -15.57 -0.83 -18.70
CA GLN A 115 -16.95 -0.56 -18.26
C GLN A 115 -17.11 0.85 -17.70
N ARG A 116 -16.13 1.35 -16.93
CA ARG A 116 -16.11 2.72 -16.41
C ARG A 116 -16.08 3.74 -17.54
N GLU A 117 -15.19 3.59 -18.52
CA GLU A 117 -15.09 4.51 -19.65
C GLU A 117 -16.34 4.44 -20.54
N THR A 118 -16.91 3.26 -20.74
CA THR A 118 -18.19 3.09 -21.46
C THR A 118 -19.31 3.87 -20.77
N MET A 119 -19.40 3.80 -19.43
CA MET A 119 -20.38 4.59 -18.67
C MET A 119 -20.12 6.10 -18.81
N ILE A 120 -18.86 6.55 -18.74
CA ILE A 120 -18.50 7.97 -18.93
C ILE A 120 -18.90 8.43 -20.33
N MET A 121 -18.56 7.67 -21.36
CA MET A 121 -18.84 8.01 -22.76
C MET A 121 -20.34 8.11 -23.02
N ASN A 122 -21.14 7.19 -22.47
CA ASN A 122 -22.60 7.24 -22.56
C ASN A 122 -23.17 8.51 -21.90
N LEU A 123 -22.65 8.91 -20.73
CA LEU A 123 -23.08 10.14 -20.06
C LEU A 123 -22.67 11.41 -20.82
N VAL A 124 -21.49 11.43 -21.44
CA VAL A 124 -20.98 12.59 -22.19
C VAL A 124 -21.74 12.78 -23.50
N THR A 125 -21.96 11.70 -24.24
CA THR A 125 -22.69 11.71 -25.52
C THR A 125 -24.21 11.83 -25.35
N GLY A 126 -24.73 11.53 -24.15
CA GLY A 126 -26.15 11.58 -23.84
C GLY A 126 -26.94 10.37 -24.35
N VAL A 127 -26.25 9.26 -24.65
CA VAL A 127 -26.87 7.99 -25.05
C VAL A 127 -27.12 7.14 -23.80
N ASP A 128 -28.34 6.61 -23.65
CA ASP A 128 -28.71 5.70 -22.55
C ASP A 128 -28.47 6.25 -21.12
N ILE A 129 -28.74 7.55 -20.91
CA ILE A 129 -28.60 8.24 -19.60
C ILE A 129 -29.38 7.51 -18.49
N ALA A 130 -30.62 7.08 -18.76
CA ALA A 130 -31.46 6.43 -17.76
C ALA A 130 -30.89 5.08 -17.28
N LYS A 131 -30.33 4.26 -18.19
CA LYS A 131 -29.75 2.96 -17.85
C LYS A 131 -28.45 3.12 -17.09
N THR A 132 -27.59 4.03 -17.54
CA THR A 132 -26.29 4.30 -16.91
C THR A 132 -26.47 4.91 -15.52
N GLU A 133 -27.41 5.85 -15.34
CA GLU A 133 -27.75 6.37 -14.02
C GLU A 133 -28.35 5.29 -13.10
N ALA A 134 -29.19 4.40 -13.62
CA ALA A 134 -29.73 3.30 -12.83
C ALA A 134 -28.62 2.33 -12.37
N ASN A 135 -27.66 2.02 -13.25
CA ASN A 135 -26.51 1.18 -12.91
C ASN A 135 -25.59 1.87 -11.89
N LEU A 136 -25.33 3.17 -12.04
CA LEU A 136 -24.58 3.96 -11.07
C LEU A 136 -25.26 3.98 -9.70
N ARG A 137 -26.58 4.15 -9.64
CA ARG A 137 -27.34 4.13 -8.37
C ARG A 137 -27.31 2.76 -7.71
N LYS A 138 -27.50 1.68 -8.47
CA LYS A 138 -27.37 0.30 -7.95
C LYS A 138 -25.97 0.07 -7.38
N TYR A 139 -24.96 0.49 -8.12
CA TYR A 139 -23.58 0.36 -7.68
C TYR A 139 -23.30 1.18 -6.41
N GLU A 140 -23.78 2.42 -6.37
CA GLU A 140 -23.68 3.30 -5.20
C GLU A 140 -24.30 2.62 -3.98
N THR A 141 -25.55 2.14 -4.07
CA THR A 141 -26.23 1.50 -2.95
C THR A 141 -25.55 0.23 -2.45
N SER A 142 -25.00 -0.60 -3.36
CA SER A 142 -24.35 -1.85 -2.97
C SER A 142 -22.95 -1.64 -2.40
N ASN A 143 -22.31 -0.50 -2.68
CA ASN A 143 -20.89 -0.29 -2.40
C ASN A 143 -20.59 0.98 -1.59
N LEU A 144 -21.58 1.56 -0.91
CA LEU A 144 -21.38 2.78 -0.10
C LEU A 144 -20.21 2.63 0.89
N ASP A 145 -20.11 1.49 1.56
CA ASP A 145 -19.11 1.27 2.60
C ASP A 145 -17.71 1.09 2.02
N SER A 146 -17.57 0.36 0.91
CA SER A 146 -16.28 0.22 0.21
C SER A 146 -15.82 1.54 -0.42
N ILE A 147 -16.76 2.31 -0.99
CA ILE A 147 -16.48 3.65 -1.52
C ILE A 147 -15.95 4.56 -0.40
N ARG A 148 -16.63 4.58 0.76
CA ARG A 148 -16.21 5.40 1.91
C ARG A 148 -14.84 4.97 2.46
N ALA A 149 -14.59 3.67 2.58
CA ALA A 149 -13.31 3.15 3.04
C ALA A 149 -12.17 3.52 2.09
N ASN A 150 -12.37 3.38 0.78
CA ASN A 150 -11.39 3.75 -0.23
C ASN A 150 -11.16 5.27 -0.29
N GLN A 151 -12.20 6.09 -0.17
CA GLN A 151 -12.06 7.55 -0.08
C GLN A 151 -11.31 7.97 1.19
N ALA A 152 -11.57 7.32 2.33
CA ALA A 152 -10.86 7.61 3.57
C ALA A 152 -9.36 7.26 3.42
N ARG A 153 -9.04 6.11 2.84
CA ARG A 153 -7.65 5.74 2.52
C ARG A 153 -6.98 6.72 1.57
N GLU A 154 -7.63 7.10 0.47
CA GLU A 154 -7.09 8.08 -0.47
C GLU A 154 -6.83 9.43 0.22
N SER A 155 -7.73 9.87 1.10
CA SER A 155 -7.54 11.10 1.86
C SER A 155 -6.36 11.04 2.85
N GLN A 156 -6.14 9.88 3.47
CA GLN A 156 -4.99 9.64 4.37
C GLN A 156 -3.67 9.55 3.59
N GLU A 157 -3.66 8.89 2.44
CA GLU A 157 -2.51 8.82 1.54
C GLU A 157 -2.16 10.23 1.01
N ALA A 158 -3.16 11.04 0.63
CA ALA A 158 -2.96 12.42 0.20
C ALA A 158 -2.46 13.33 1.34
N SER A 159 -3.01 13.21 2.57
CA SER A 159 -2.58 14.04 3.70
C SER A 159 -1.14 13.71 4.11
N SER A 160 -0.79 12.42 4.19
CA SER A 160 0.57 11.99 4.49
C SER A 160 1.59 12.43 3.43
N PHE A 161 1.21 12.41 2.15
CA PHE A 161 2.05 12.93 1.07
C PHE A 161 2.30 14.45 1.19
N LEU A 162 1.25 15.22 1.48
CA LEU A 162 1.38 16.67 1.69
C LEU A 162 2.23 17.00 2.93
N GLU A 163 2.07 16.23 4.01
CA GLU A 163 2.88 16.37 5.22
C GLU A 163 4.36 16.12 4.92
N GLN A 164 4.68 15.04 4.18
CA GLN A 164 6.05 14.76 3.75
C GLN A 164 6.63 15.88 2.88
N GLN A 165 5.84 16.41 1.93
CA GLN A 165 6.27 17.52 1.09
C GLN A 165 6.52 18.79 1.92
N SER A 166 5.66 19.08 2.91
CA SER A 166 5.82 20.23 3.80
C SER A 166 7.07 20.10 4.68
N PHE A 167 7.34 18.91 5.19
CA PHE A 167 8.52 18.60 5.97
C PHE A 167 9.80 18.72 5.14
N GLU A 168 9.81 18.25 3.90
CA GLU A 168 10.94 18.43 2.99
C GLU A 168 11.21 19.91 2.70
N GLN A 169 10.15 20.70 2.46
CA GLN A 169 10.27 22.14 2.24
C GLN A 169 10.78 22.87 3.48
N GLU A 170 10.31 22.50 4.67
CA GLU A 170 10.76 23.08 5.94
C GLU A 170 12.22 22.73 6.23
N GLN A 171 12.62 21.47 6.02
CA GLN A 171 14.02 21.07 6.11
C GLN A 171 14.91 21.84 5.14
N ALA A 172 14.46 22.05 3.89
CA ALA A 172 15.20 22.83 2.91
C ALA A 172 15.32 24.31 3.34
N ARG A 173 14.27 24.88 3.96
CA ARG A 173 14.29 26.24 4.52
C ARG A 173 15.27 26.35 5.69
N LEU A 174 15.24 25.40 6.62
CA LEU A 174 16.16 25.34 7.76
C LEU A 174 17.61 25.22 7.30
N ARG A 175 17.90 24.39 6.29
CA ARG A 175 19.24 24.31 5.69
C ARG A 175 19.71 25.63 5.09
N ARG A 176 18.83 26.37 4.41
CA ARG A 176 19.16 27.70 3.87
C ARG A 176 19.39 28.74 4.97
N GLN A 177 18.66 28.65 6.08
CA GLN A 177 18.86 29.53 7.25
C GLN A 177 20.17 29.21 7.95
N ALA A 178 20.44 27.93 8.25
CA ALA A 178 21.68 27.48 8.84
C ALA A 178 22.91 27.90 8.01
N ALA A 179 22.87 27.74 6.68
CA ALA A 179 23.95 28.18 5.80
C ALA A 179 24.19 29.71 5.85
N ARG A 180 23.13 30.51 6.05
CA ARG A 180 23.27 31.97 6.23
C ARG A 180 23.87 32.31 7.59
N GLU A 181 23.40 31.67 8.65
CA GLU A 181 23.93 31.87 10.00
C GLU A 181 25.39 31.42 10.12
N GLU A 182 25.77 30.34 9.46
CA GLU A 182 27.17 29.88 9.36
C GLU A 182 28.03 30.94 8.66
N TYR A 183 27.58 31.48 7.52
CA TYR A 183 28.28 32.56 6.83
C TYR A 183 28.42 33.82 7.69
N GLU A 184 27.35 34.23 8.41
CA GLU A 184 27.38 35.38 9.31
C GLU A 184 28.33 35.15 10.50
N LYS A 185 28.35 33.95 11.09
CA LYS A 185 29.30 33.59 12.15
C LYS A 185 30.74 33.61 11.64
N GLU A 186 31.01 32.99 10.50
CA GLU A 186 32.35 33.02 9.88
C GLU A 186 32.80 34.45 9.60
N HIS A 187 31.89 35.31 9.12
CA HIS A 187 32.17 36.71 8.89
C HIS A 187 32.48 37.47 10.19
N ASN A 188 31.70 37.26 11.24
CA ASN A 188 31.93 37.89 12.55
C ASN A 188 33.22 37.43 13.22
N GLU A 189 33.57 36.14 13.10
CA GLU A 189 34.84 35.61 13.59
C GLU A 189 36.05 36.21 12.86
N LEU A 190 35.93 36.45 11.55
CA LEU A 190 36.96 37.15 10.79
C LEU A 190 37.14 38.60 11.25
N LEU A 191 36.04 39.31 11.49
CA LEU A 191 36.09 40.68 12.03
C LEU A 191 36.69 40.72 13.44
N ALA A 192 36.23 39.87 14.36
CA ALA A 192 36.78 39.77 15.71
C ALA A 192 38.26 39.35 15.72
N GLY A 193 38.65 38.45 14.81
CA GLY A 193 40.05 38.09 14.58
C GLY A 193 40.89 39.28 14.09
N ARG A 194 40.34 40.13 13.21
CA ARG A 194 40.99 41.36 12.76
C ARG A 194 41.10 42.39 13.87
N GLU A 195 40.04 42.60 14.65
CA GLU A 195 40.01 43.56 15.76
C GLU A 195 40.98 43.17 16.88
N SER A 196 41.01 41.90 17.27
CA SER A 196 41.97 41.40 18.26
C SER A 196 43.42 41.53 17.79
N PHE A 197 43.70 41.28 16.50
CA PHE A 197 45.01 41.49 15.89
C PHE A 197 45.42 42.99 15.92
N LEU A 198 44.51 43.88 15.53
CA LEU A 198 44.73 45.33 15.57
C LEU A 198 44.91 45.85 17.01
N SER A 199 44.12 45.35 17.97
CA SER A 199 44.24 45.70 19.38
C SER A 199 45.59 45.27 19.97
N ARG A 200 46.11 44.10 19.56
CA ARG A 200 47.42 43.61 19.99
C ARG A 200 48.57 44.42 19.38
N LEU A 201 48.41 44.89 18.14
CA LEU A 201 49.33 45.84 17.51
C LEU A 201 49.31 47.21 18.18
N ALA A 202 48.13 47.70 18.58
CA ALA A 202 47.98 49.00 19.23
C ALA A 202 48.56 49.03 20.66
N ALA A 203 48.54 47.89 21.37
CA ALA A 203 49.10 47.76 22.72
C ALA A 203 50.60 47.40 22.75
N GLY A 204 51.17 46.93 21.63
CA GLY A 204 52.53 46.38 21.56
C GLY A 204 53.61 47.38 21.15
N THR A 205 54.88 47.04 21.41
CA THR A 205 56.05 47.83 21.01
C THR A 205 56.54 47.44 19.61
N ALA A 206 57.49 48.20 19.02
CA ALA A 206 57.96 47.98 17.65
C ALA A 206 58.52 46.56 17.39
N ASP A 207 59.16 45.95 18.40
CA ASP A 207 59.69 44.57 18.29
C ASP A 207 58.56 43.53 18.31
N ASP A 208 57.46 43.78 19.03
CA ASP A 208 56.29 42.90 19.08
C ASP A 208 55.57 42.83 17.73
N ALA A 209 55.55 43.94 16.98
CA ALA A 209 54.96 43.97 15.64
C ALA A 209 55.70 43.05 14.64
N THR A 210 57.03 42.96 14.74
CA THR A 210 57.85 42.09 13.87
C THR A 210 57.67 40.61 14.20
N ASN A 211 57.57 40.28 15.49
CA ASN A 211 57.30 38.92 15.95
C ASN A 211 55.87 38.48 15.57
N LEU A 212 54.88 39.37 15.69
CA LEU A 212 53.50 39.10 15.32
C LEU A 212 53.31 38.87 13.81
N ALA A 213 54.08 39.54 12.94
CA ALA A 213 54.08 39.29 11.50
C ALA A 213 54.61 37.89 11.15
N ARG A 214 55.66 37.43 11.83
CA ARG A 214 56.23 36.07 11.68
C ARG A 214 55.28 34.99 12.22
N GLU A 215 54.61 35.26 13.34
CA GLU A 215 53.57 34.39 13.89
C GLU A 215 52.34 34.33 12.98
N GLY A 216 51.90 35.46 12.42
CA GLY A 216 50.80 35.54 11.47
C GLY A 216 51.01 34.64 10.24
N GLN A 217 52.20 34.64 9.64
CA GLN A 217 52.54 33.72 8.54
C GLN A 217 52.49 32.24 8.94
N LYS A 218 53.01 31.90 10.12
CA LYS A 218 52.97 30.52 10.64
C LYS A 218 51.55 30.06 10.97
N ILE A 219 50.71 30.93 11.52
CA ILE A 219 49.31 30.65 11.85
C ILE A 219 48.49 30.49 10.56
N LEU A 220 48.75 31.30 9.54
CA LEU A 220 48.05 31.23 8.26
C LEU A 220 48.35 29.91 7.50
N LEU A 221 49.61 29.46 7.53
CA LEU A 221 50.03 28.15 7.00
C LEU A 221 49.39 26.98 7.77
N LYS A 222 49.23 27.09 9.10
CA LYS A 222 48.56 26.07 9.93
C LYS A 222 47.03 26.07 9.74
N LYS A 223 46.42 27.25 9.57
CA LYS A 223 44.97 27.40 9.36
C LYS A 223 44.54 26.85 8.00
N SER A 224 45.36 27.03 6.95
CA SER A 224 45.09 26.45 5.63
C SER A 224 45.24 24.92 5.63
N SER A 225 46.20 24.35 6.36
CA SER A 225 46.33 22.89 6.50
C SER A 225 45.20 22.27 7.33
N ALA A 226 44.75 22.95 8.40
CA ALA A 226 43.67 22.47 9.26
C ALA A 226 42.31 22.50 8.55
N ARG A 227 41.98 23.60 7.85
CA ARG A 227 40.73 23.72 7.07
C ARG A 227 40.60 22.63 6.00
N ARG A 228 41.69 22.33 5.29
CA ARG A 228 41.71 21.27 4.27
C ARG A 228 41.44 19.89 4.87
N SER A 229 42.01 19.59 6.04
CA SER A 229 41.76 18.33 6.74
C SER A 229 40.35 18.20 7.31
N GLU A 230 39.74 19.31 7.75
CA GLU A 230 38.36 19.31 8.25
C GLU A 230 37.34 19.19 7.13
N GLU A 231 37.57 19.88 6.01
CA GLU A 231 36.75 19.78 4.81
C GLU A 231 36.76 18.35 4.24
N ASP A 232 37.93 17.70 4.19
CA ASP A 232 38.05 16.30 3.76
C ASP A 232 37.36 15.33 4.75
N ARG A 233 37.44 15.57 6.07
CA ARG A 233 36.73 14.77 7.08
C ARG A 233 35.21 14.93 6.99
N LEU A 234 34.72 16.14 6.76
CA LEU A 234 33.29 16.43 6.59
C LEU A 234 32.75 15.82 5.29
N ARG A 235 33.50 15.91 4.19
CA ARG A 235 33.20 15.27 2.92
C ARG A 235 33.14 13.75 3.04
N GLN A 236 34.05 13.14 3.80
CA GLN A 236 34.06 11.70 4.05
C GLN A 236 32.86 11.24 4.90
N LYS A 237 32.47 12.02 5.92
CA LYS A 237 31.25 11.75 6.73
C LYS A 237 29.96 11.88 5.92
N GLN A 238 29.84 12.90 5.06
CA GLN A 238 28.68 13.04 4.17
C GLN A 238 28.61 11.93 3.12
N ALA A 239 29.75 11.45 2.62
CA ALA A 239 29.80 10.31 1.70
C ALA A 239 29.38 8.99 2.38
N ALA A 240 29.76 8.78 3.65
CA ALA A 240 29.37 7.60 4.42
C ALA A 240 27.85 7.54 4.67
N LEU A 241 27.23 8.66 5.07
CA LEU A 241 25.77 8.76 5.29
C LEU A 241 24.95 8.53 4.01
N ARG A 242 25.46 8.95 2.84
CA ARG A 242 24.86 8.66 1.51
C ARG A 242 25.07 7.20 1.07
N GLY A 243 26.10 6.53 1.58
CA GLY A 243 26.39 5.12 1.27
C GLY A 243 25.49 4.14 2.03
N GLU A 244 25.11 4.47 3.27
CA GLU A 244 24.26 3.62 4.11
C GLU A 244 22.77 3.66 3.69
N SER A 245 22.30 4.79 3.20
CA SER A 245 20.91 4.98 2.75
C SER A 245 20.55 4.15 1.50
N LYS A 246 21.54 3.70 0.71
CA LYS A 246 21.32 2.77 -0.42
C LYS A 246 21.19 1.29 -0.01
N LYS A 247 21.59 0.90 1.20
CA LYS A 247 21.49 -0.49 1.68
C LYS A 247 20.19 -0.80 2.43
N SER A 248 19.46 0.22 2.89
CA SER A 248 18.22 0.07 3.66
C SER A 248 16.94 -0.04 2.81
N ALA A 249 16.99 0.22 1.51
CA ALA A 249 15.80 0.26 0.64
C ALA A 249 15.48 -1.08 -0.05
N LEU A 250 16.28 -2.14 0.18
CA LEU A 250 16.21 -3.41 -0.55
C LEU A 250 15.84 -4.61 0.36
N GLY A 251 14.86 -4.44 1.24
CA GLY A 251 14.48 -5.52 2.17
C GLY A 251 13.19 -5.24 2.90
N LYS A 252 12.05 -5.22 2.18
CA LYS A 252 10.70 -5.42 2.74
C LYS A 252 9.68 -5.58 1.61
N THR A 253 9.72 -6.73 0.93
CA THR A 253 8.64 -7.21 0.07
C THR A 253 8.56 -8.74 0.12
N ALA A 254 7.34 -9.23 0.37
CA ALA A 254 6.82 -10.59 0.20
C ALA A 254 7.03 -11.63 1.32
N LEU A 255 5.92 -11.99 1.97
CA LEU A 255 5.54 -13.38 2.27
C LEU A 255 4.08 -13.44 2.75
N LEU A 256 3.16 -13.92 1.92
CA LEU A 256 1.89 -14.58 2.31
C LEU A 256 1.21 -15.19 1.07
N SER A 257 0.94 -16.49 1.11
CA SER A 257 0.21 -17.23 0.08
C SER A 257 -0.57 -18.42 0.68
N GLY A 258 -1.88 -18.48 0.37
CA GLY A 258 -2.76 -19.66 0.27
C GLY A 258 -3.60 -20.03 1.51
N ALA A 259 -4.88 -20.47 1.43
CA ALA A 259 -5.86 -20.66 0.35
C ALA A 259 -7.24 -21.09 0.94
N GLY A 260 -8.36 -20.80 0.23
CA GLY A 260 -9.70 -21.45 0.30
C GLY A 260 -10.67 -20.97 1.41
N ASP A 261 -12.00 -20.97 1.30
CA ASP A 261 -13.02 -20.97 0.23
C ASP A 261 -14.37 -20.64 0.91
N SER A 262 -15.28 -19.93 0.22
CA SER A 262 -16.77 -20.00 0.35
C SER A 262 -17.47 -18.74 -0.18
N ASP A 263 -18.62 -19.02 -0.79
CA ASP A 263 -19.45 -18.26 -1.71
C ASP A 263 -20.27 -17.09 -1.13
N VAL A 264 -21.00 -16.41 -2.04
CA VAL A 264 -22.12 -15.44 -1.90
C VAL A 264 -21.68 -13.96 -1.97
N GLU A 265 -22.08 -13.06 -2.89
CA GLU A 265 -23.00 -12.97 -4.06
C GLU A 265 -22.90 -11.48 -4.60
N PRO A 266 -23.68 -10.95 -5.56
CA PRO A 266 -23.37 -10.91 -6.99
C PRO A 266 -23.30 -9.47 -7.61
N SER A 267 -23.02 -9.43 -8.92
CA SER A 267 -23.63 -8.50 -9.91
C SER A 267 -23.23 -7.00 -9.93
N LEU A 268 -22.04 -6.71 -10.46
CA LEU A 268 -21.83 -5.74 -11.56
C LEU A 268 -20.37 -5.80 -12.04
N ILE A 269 -19.48 -6.09 -11.11
CA ILE A 269 -18.04 -6.16 -11.33
C ILE A 269 -17.59 -7.59 -11.12
N LYS A 270 -16.91 -8.14 -12.12
CA LYS A 270 -16.35 -9.49 -12.08
C LYS A 270 -14.93 -9.41 -11.49
N GLY A 271 -14.54 -10.40 -10.68
CA GLY A 271 -13.14 -10.57 -10.24
C GLY A 271 -12.68 -9.79 -9.00
N LEU A 272 -13.58 -9.47 -8.07
CA LEU A 272 -13.25 -8.76 -6.84
C LEU A 272 -12.65 -9.71 -5.77
N LYS A 273 -11.47 -9.37 -5.23
CA LYS A 273 -10.83 -10.05 -4.09
C LYS A 273 -11.72 -9.98 -2.88
N LYS A 274 -12.01 -11.15 -2.30
CA LYS A 274 -12.70 -11.25 -1.01
C LYS A 274 -11.78 -10.74 0.09
N VAL A 275 -12.23 -9.75 0.85
CA VAL A 275 -11.53 -9.28 2.06
C VAL A 275 -11.55 -10.39 3.10
N SER A 276 -10.41 -11.03 3.35
CA SER A 276 -10.29 -12.08 4.36
C SER A 276 -10.34 -11.46 5.76
N ILE A 277 -11.46 -11.65 6.46
CA ILE A 277 -11.52 -11.42 7.90
C ILE A 277 -10.70 -12.55 8.54
N PRO A 278 -9.67 -12.27 9.36
CA PRO A 278 -8.89 -13.34 9.98
C PRO A 278 -9.80 -14.23 10.84
N GLU A 279 -9.71 -15.55 10.66
CA GLU A 279 -10.46 -16.51 11.47
C GLU A 279 -10.08 -16.36 12.95
N PRO A 280 -11.04 -16.45 13.88
CA PRO A 280 -10.72 -16.43 15.30
C PRO A 280 -9.85 -17.64 15.66
N GLU A 281 -8.80 -17.43 16.44
CA GLU A 281 -7.89 -18.50 16.88
C GLU A 281 -8.71 -19.62 17.54
N LYS A 282 -8.54 -20.86 17.04
CA LYS A 282 -9.22 -22.03 17.59
C LYS A 282 -8.80 -22.21 19.06
N PRO A 283 -9.71 -22.65 19.95
CA PRO A 283 -9.36 -22.99 21.33
C PRO A 283 -8.17 -23.95 21.38
N TYR A 284 -7.22 -23.69 22.29
CA TYR A 284 -6.01 -24.49 22.45
C TYR A 284 -6.33 -25.95 22.77
N ASP A 285 -5.88 -26.86 21.90
CA ASP A 285 -5.98 -28.31 22.10
C ASP A 285 -4.71 -28.87 22.75
N PRO A 286 -4.77 -29.37 24.01
CA PRO A 286 -3.61 -29.89 24.72
C PRO A 286 -3.00 -31.16 24.10
N PHE A 287 -3.72 -31.88 23.24
CA PHE A 287 -3.22 -33.10 22.58
C PHE A 287 -2.86 -32.89 21.11
N GLY A 288 -3.01 -31.67 20.58
CA GLY A 288 -2.61 -31.34 19.21
C GLY A 288 -3.23 -32.27 18.14
N GLY A 289 -4.46 -32.73 18.35
CA GLY A 289 -5.15 -33.66 17.45
C GLY A 289 -4.82 -35.15 17.63
N LEU A 290 -4.14 -35.54 18.71
CA LEU A 290 -3.91 -36.95 19.06
C LEU A 290 -5.09 -37.51 19.87
N ASP A 291 -5.95 -38.28 19.22
CA ASP A 291 -7.03 -39.02 19.87
C ASP A 291 -6.49 -40.29 20.54
N LEU A 292 -6.20 -40.24 21.85
CA LEU A 292 -5.68 -41.38 22.63
C LEU A 292 -6.58 -42.65 22.57
N GLY A 293 -7.86 -42.50 22.23
CA GLY A 293 -8.81 -43.61 22.09
C GLY A 293 -8.87 -44.23 20.69
N LYS A 294 -8.26 -43.61 19.68
CA LYS A 294 -8.32 -44.07 18.29
C LYS A 294 -7.10 -44.95 18.01
N LYS A 295 -7.34 -46.22 17.77
CA LYS A 295 -6.31 -47.17 17.33
C LYS A 295 -6.28 -47.17 15.81
N ASP A 296 -5.13 -46.86 15.21
CA ASP A 296 -5.03 -46.65 13.75
C ASP A 296 -5.29 -47.91 12.92
N TYR A 297 -4.97 -49.09 13.48
CA TYR A 297 -4.94 -50.34 12.72
C TYR A 297 -6.24 -51.15 12.80
N TYR A 298 -7.04 -50.98 13.86
CA TYR A 298 -8.29 -51.73 14.01
C TYR A 298 -9.31 -50.97 14.85
N VAL A 299 -10.58 -51.20 14.54
CA VAL A 299 -11.70 -50.72 15.35
C VAL A 299 -12.21 -51.88 16.19
N LEU A 300 -12.15 -51.71 17.52
CA LEU A 300 -12.66 -52.69 18.47
C LEU A 300 -14.19 -52.69 18.42
N LYS A 301 -14.81 -53.81 18.05
CA LYS A 301 -16.26 -54.01 18.21
C LYS A 301 -16.54 -54.51 19.63
N ASP A 302 -17.70 -54.14 20.17
CA ASP A 302 -18.13 -54.62 21.49
C ASP A 302 -18.39 -56.13 21.54
N HIS A 303 -18.65 -56.75 20.37
CA HIS A 303 -18.95 -58.17 20.27
C HIS A 303 -18.37 -58.78 18.99
N TYR A 304 -17.63 -59.88 19.18
CA TYR A 304 -17.21 -60.78 18.11
C TYR A 304 -17.84 -62.15 18.35
N PRO A 305 -18.53 -62.72 17.35
CA PRO A 305 -19.19 -64.02 17.51
C PRO A 305 -18.12 -65.11 17.60
N SER A 306 -17.98 -65.71 18.77
CA SER A 306 -17.17 -66.92 18.94
C SER A 306 -17.81 -67.82 20.00
N GLN A 307 -17.89 -69.12 19.69
CA GLN A 307 -18.57 -70.09 20.54
C GLN A 307 -17.97 -70.16 21.95
N TRP A 308 -16.63 -70.01 22.04
CA TRP A 308 -15.91 -70.04 23.31
C TRP A 308 -16.09 -68.75 24.15
N LEU A 309 -16.07 -67.56 23.53
CA LEU A 309 -16.22 -66.29 24.28
C LEU A 309 -17.66 -66.07 24.74
N GLU A 310 -18.65 -66.64 24.04
CA GLU A 310 -20.04 -66.61 24.48
C GLU A 310 -20.28 -67.44 25.74
N GLU A 311 -19.56 -68.57 25.89
CA GLU A 311 -19.57 -69.36 27.12
C GLU A 311 -18.85 -68.63 28.25
N ALA A 312 -17.68 -68.03 27.97
CA ALA A 312 -16.94 -67.20 28.92
C ALA A 312 -17.74 -65.99 29.40
N ARG A 313 -18.59 -65.40 28.55
CA ARG A 313 -19.48 -64.28 28.90
C ARG A 313 -20.61 -64.68 29.84
N LYS A 314 -21.09 -65.92 29.76
CA LYS A 314 -22.16 -66.45 30.62
C LYS A 314 -21.62 -66.96 31.96
N ASN A 315 -20.36 -67.37 32.01
CA ASN A 315 -19.71 -67.93 33.20
C ASN A 315 -19.28 -66.84 34.18
N THR A 316 -19.99 -66.73 35.30
CA THR A 316 -19.71 -65.76 36.38
C THR A 316 -18.39 -66.03 37.10
N THR A 317 -17.88 -67.26 37.07
CA THR A 317 -16.57 -67.63 37.63
C THR A 317 -15.41 -67.01 36.86
N MET A 318 -15.51 -66.88 35.53
CA MET A 318 -14.49 -66.23 34.70
C MET A 318 -14.48 -64.72 34.90
N ALA A 319 -15.67 -64.11 35.04
CA ALA A 319 -15.80 -62.69 35.35
C ALA A 319 -15.22 -62.35 36.75
N ALA A 320 -15.47 -63.20 37.76
CA ALA A 320 -14.88 -63.04 39.10
C ALA A 320 -13.35 -63.21 39.11
N GLY A 321 -12.80 -63.96 38.15
CA GLY A 321 -11.36 -64.12 37.94
C GLY A 321 -10.67 -62.94 37.24
N GLY A 322 -11.40 -61.85 36.94
CA GLY A 322 -10.85 -60.66 36.30
C GLY A 322 -10.70 -60.76 34.78
N PHE A 323 -11.36 -61.74 34.14
CA PHE A 323 -11.36 -61.85 32.69
C PHE A 323 -12.32 -60.84 32.05
N ASP A 324 -11.80 -59.75 31.49
CA ASP A 324 -12.57 -58.82 30.65
C ASP A 324 -12.49 -59.21 29.17
N ILE A 325 -13.67 -59.39 28.57
CA ILE A 325 -13.85 -59.77 27.18
C ILE A 325 -13.37 -58.65 26.24
N LYS A 326 -13.58 -57.37 26.62
CA LYS A 326 -13.15 -56.23 25.79
C LYS A 326 -11.64 -56.13 25.73
N GLU A 327 -10.97 -56.33 26.86
CA GLU A 327 -9.51 -56.38 26.92
C GLU A 327 -8.96 -57.55 26.11
N TYR A 328 -9.57 -58.74 26.23
CA TYR A 328 -9.20 -59.91 25.42
C TYR A 328 -9.30 -59.64 23.92
N TYR A 329 -10.40 -59.04 23.45
CA TYR A 329 -10.54 -58.63 22.05
C TYR A 329 -9.45 -57.65 21.62
N SER A 330 -9.14 -56.68 22.49
CA SER A 330 -8.12 -55.68 22.18
C SER A 330 -6.72 -56.28 22.08
N ARG A 331 -6.39 -57.24 22.96
CA ARG A 331 -5.09 -57.92 22.97
C ARG A 331 -4.95 -58.86 21.78
N THR A 332 -5.98 -59.66 21.50
CA THR A 332 -5.97 -60.60 20.37
C THR A 332 -5.95 -59.91 19.02
N LEU A 333 -6.69 -58.81 18.85
CA LEU A 333 -6.60 -58.02 17.61
C LEU A 333 -5.26 -57.30 17.48
N PHE A 334 -4.71 -56.78 18.58
CA PHE A 334 -3.37 -56.21 18.56
C PHE A 334 -2.31 -57.26 18.22
N GLU A 335 -2.37 -58.44 18.82
CA GLU A 335 -1.46 -59.56 18.54
C GLU A 335 -1.65 -60.11 17.12
N ALA A 336 -2.87 -60.17 16.60
CA ALA A 336 -3.09 -60.57 15.21
C ALA A 336 -2.44 -59.58 14.23
N PHE A 337 -2.59 -58.27 14.46
CA PHE A 337 -2.01 -57.25 13.58
C PHE A 337 -0.51 -57.04 13.79
N ALA A 338 -0.01 -57.10 15.03
CA ALA A 338 1.39 -56.88 15.36
C ALA A 338 2.24 -58.17 15.34
N GLY A 339 1.62 -59.33 15.57
CA GLY A 339 2.27 -60.64 15.75
C GLY A 339 2.32 -61.51 14.51
N LEU A 340 1.70 -61.12 13.40
CA LEU A 340 1.83 -61.84 12.13
C LEU A 340 3.22 -61.71 11.50
N GLY A 341 4.11 -60.85 12.02
CA GLY A 341 5.54 -60.77 11.63
C GLY A 341 5.82 -60.51 10.14
N CYS A 342 4.78 -60.33 9.33
CA CYS A 342 4.83 -60.04 7.92
C CYS A 342 4.62 -58.53 7.73
N PHE A 343 5.73 -57.81 7.62
CA PHE A 343 5.69 -56.45 7.12
C PHE A 343 5.37 -56.52 5.63
N ILE A 344 4.15 -56.12 5.28
CA ILE A 344 3.67 -56.10 3.89
C ILE A 344 4.65 -55.33 3.00
N ASP A 345 5.29 -54.28 3.53
CA ASP A 345 6.30 -53.50 2.83
C ASP A 345 7.55 -54.34 2.47
N GLU A 346 8.00 -55.25 3.34
CA GLU A 346 9.16 -56.12 3.08
C GLU A 346 8.83 -57.25 2.09
N GLU A 347 7.62 -57.83 2.16
CA GLU A 347 7.16 -58.86 1.22
C GLU A 347 6.85 -58.27 -0.17
N VAL A 348 6.26 -57.07 -0.22
CA VAL A 348 5.97 -56.36 -1.47
C VAL A 348 7.25 -55.85 -2.12
N ALA A 349 8.25 -55.39 -1.34
CA ALA A 349 9.57 -55.05 -1.87
C ALA A 349 10.28 -56.26 -2.50
N LYS A 350 10.19 -57.45 -1.88
CA LYS A 350 10.73 -58.70 -2.45
C LYS A 350 10.03 -59.14 -3.74
N ARG A 351 8.72 -58.90 -3.87
CA ARG A 351 7.99 -59.11 -5.14
C ARG A 351 8.31 -58.07 -6.21
N GLY A 352 8.57 -56.82 -5.80
CA GLY A 352 8.88 -55.71 -6.70
C GLY A 352 10.30 -55.70 -7.28
N GLY A 353 11.26 -56.38 -6.64
CA GLY A 353 12.67 -56.41 -7.07
C GLY A 353 12.97 -57.08 -8.42
N ALA A 354 12.00 -57.77 -9.04
CA ALA A 354 12.15 -58.35 -10.37
C ALA A 354 11.55 -57.49 -11.51
N SER A 355 10.94 -56.34 -11.19
CA SER A 355 10.31 -55.48 -12.18
C SER A 355 10.36 -54.01 -11.73
N GLU A 356 11.56 -53.46 -11.65
CA GLU A 356 11.72 -52.01 -11.61
C GLU A 356 11.58 -51.43 -13.03
N THR A 357 10.54 -50.62 -13.25
CA THR A 357 10.57 -49.33 -13.96
C THR A 357 9.14 -48.89 -14.28
N PHE A 358 8.40 -48.33 -13.32
CA PHE A 358 7.41 -47.26 -13.56
C PHE A 358 6.81 -46.73 -12.25
N GLY A 359 6.85 -45.41 -12.04
CA GLY A 359 5.89 -44.69 -11.21
C GLY A 359 6.13 -44.68 -9.69
N MET A 360 7.05 -43.82 -9.25
CA MET A 360 7.27 -43.49 -7.83
C MET A 360 5.99 -42.89 -7.20
N ARG A 361 5.29 -43.66 -6.36
CA ARG A 361 4.37 -43.13 -5.33
C ARG A 361 5.06 -43.29 -3.98
N LYS A 362 5.41 -42.16 -3.35
CA LYS A 362 6.04 -42.10 -2.03
C LYS A 362 4.99 -42.46 -0.97
N GLY A 363 5.21 -43.55 -0.23
CA GLY A 363 4.39 -43.95 0.90
C GLY A 363 4.48 -42.95 2.05
N ILE A 364 3.33 -42.57 2.60
CA ILE A 364 3.19 -41.75 3.81
C ILE A 364 3.42 -42.68 5.02
N ALA A 365 4.66 -42.98 5.32
CA ALA A 365 5.10 -43.56 6.59
C ALA A 365 6.63 -43.52 6.62
N THR A 366 7.20 -42.41 7.09
CA THR A 366 8.63 -42.15 7.49
C THR A 366 9.07 -40.72 7.11
N GLN A 367 8.31 -39.70 7.51
CA GLN A 367 8.86 -38.32 7.58
C GLN A 367 9.21 -37.91 9.02
N GLY A 368 8.64 -38.55 10.04
CA GLY A 368 8.94 -38.25 11.45
C GLY A 368 10.32 -38.71 11.93
N ALA A 369 10.89 -39.78 11.37
CA ALA A 369 12.17 -40.34 11.83
C ALA A 369 13.40 -39.85 11.04
N ALA A 370 13.21 -39.29 9.83
CA ALA A 370 14.32 -38.83 8.98
C ALA A 370 14.71 -37.36 9.22
N GLN A 371 13.84 -36.54 9.83
CA GLN A 371 14.13 -35.13 10.14
C GLN A 371 14.87 -34.91 11.47
N GLN A 372 15.10 -35.96 12.26
CA GLN A 372 15.84 -35.88 13.53
C GLN A 372 17.30 -36.35 13.46
N ALA A 373 17.77 -36.82 12.29
CA ALA A 373 19.14 -37.35 12.13
C ALA A 373 20.11 -36.46 11.30
N VAL A 374 19.69 -35.25 10.86
CA VAL A 374 20.52 -34.40 9.95
C VAL A 374 20.84 -33.02 10.52
N THR A 375 20.74 -32.81 11.84
CA THR A 375 21.35 -31.65 12.51
C THR A 375 22.52 -32.10 13.38
N GLY A 376 23.64 -32.37 12.73
CA GLY A 376 24.91 -32.69 13.37
C GLY A 376 26.03 -32.70 12.34
N LYS A 377 26.47 -31.52 11.87
CA LYS A 377 27.76 -31.38 11.18
C LYS A 377 28.85 -31.13 12.22
N PRO A 378 29.86 -32.01 12.37
CA PRO A 378 31.14 -31.64 12.95
C PRO A 378 32.01 -30.92 11.92
N ALA A 379 32.94 -30.16 12.48
CA ALA A 379 33.92 -29.32 11.84
C ALA A 379 35.10 -30.10 11.21
N GLU A 380 35.97 -29.29 10.59
CA GLU A 380 37.39 -29.51 10.26
C GLU A 380 37.74 -29.94 8.83
N ASP A 381 38.31 -28.93 8.13
CA ASP A 381 39.61 -28.89 7.47
C ASP A 381 39.96 -29.89 6.36
N ILE A 382 40.60 -29.34 5.31
CA ILE A 382 42.03 -29.47 4.98
C ILE A 382 42.18 -29.32 3.43
N PHE A 383 43.13 -28.46 3.04
CA PHE A 383 43.74 -28.17 1.71
C PHE A 383 43.16 -27.02 0.87
#